data_AF-A0A9P8L721-F1
#
_entry.id   AF-A0A9P8L721-F1
#
_cell.length_a   1.000
_cell.length_b   1.000
_cell.length_c   1.000
_cell.angle_alpha   90.00
_cell.angle_beta   90.00
_cell.angle_gamma   90.00
#
_symmetry.space_group_name_H-M   'P 1'
#
loop_
_entity.id
_entity.type
_entity.pdbx_description
1 polymer ?
#
loop_
_entity_poly.entity_id
_entity_poly.type
_entity_poly.pdbx_seq_one_letter_code
_entity_poly.pdbx_strand_id
1 'polypeptide(L)'
;MASGTSGINEIQKKIWGGSLPLEIRLSPSECRSFDRSDPYLIHYPRISYFPFLLERLKAFFVPFLIQPDVPAHDGWLSFEGVPLKWHYPVGLLYDLFSGADPTNNKGGCDAGQGDGGDGAPEPLPWKLVLHFADWPDEQLVRLDKEGRVMHDAFINSVKEVRLPPQWSLEAV
;
A
#
# COMPACT_ATOMS: atom_id res chain seq x y z
N MET A 1 18.43 -29.40 -21.30
CA MET A 1 17.31 -28.44 -21.19
C MET A 1 17.05 -28.07 -19.73
N ALA A 2 18.00 -27.40 -19.05
CA ALA A 2 17.90 -27.08 -17.61
C ALA A 2 18.15 -25.59 -17.29
N SER A 3 18.26 -24.72 -18.30
CA SER A 3 18.65 -23.31 -18.12
C SER A 3 17.46 -22.38 -17.82
N GLY A 4 16.22 -22.79 -18.07
CA GLY A 4 15.04 -21.90 -18.02
C GLY A 4 14.48 -21.66 -16.61
N THR A 5 14.60 -22.63 -15.70
CA THR A 5 13.99 -22.57 -14.36
C THR A 5 14.78 -21.70 -13.38
N SER A 6 16.11 -21.64 -13.51
CA SER A 6 16.96 -20.84 -12.61
C SER A 6 16.69 -19.35 -12.73
N GLY A 7 16.50 -18.82 -13.96
CA GLY A 7 16.21 -17.40 -14.18
C GLY A 7 14.84 -16.97 -13.64
N ILE A 8 13.82 -17.83 -13.75
CA ILE A 8 12.48 -17.56 -13.20
C ILE A 8 12.52 -17.50 -11.67
N ASN A 9 13.24 -18.43 -11.02
CA ASN A 9 13.39 -18.44 -9.57
C ASN A 9 14.10 -17.18 -9.05
N GLU A 10 15.08 -16.66 -9.79
CA GLU A 10 15.75 -15.40 -9.45
C GLU A 10 14.83 -14.19 -9.57
N ILE A 11 14.01 -14.14 -10.62
CA ILE A 11 13.01 -13.08 -10.81
C ILE A 11 11.96 -13.14 -9.69
N GLN A 12 11.45 -14.32 -9.37
CA GLN A 12 10.50 -14.50 -8.27
C GLN A 12 11.07 -14.04 -6.92
N LYS A 13 12.34 -14.37 -6.64
CA LYS A 13 13.03 -13.88 -5.44
C LYS A 13 13.14 -12.35 -5.42
N LYS A 14 13.44 -11.73 -6.57
CA LYS A 14 13.49 -10.25 -6.68
C LYS A 14 12.12 -9.62 -6.45
N ILE A 15 11.06 -10.21 -7.01
CA ILE A 15 9.69 -9.74 -6.81
C ILE A 15 9.30 -9.86 -5.34
N TRP A 16 9.56 -11.01 -4.71
CA TRP A 16 9.26 -11.24 -3.30
C TRP A 16 10.07 -10.35 -2.35
N GLY A 17 11.32 -10.05 -2.71
CA GLY A 17 12.19 -9.12 -1.98
C GLY A 17 11.90 -7.63 -2.25
N GLY A 18 10.97 -7.32 -3.16
CA GLY A 18 10.62 -5.95 -3.50
C GLY A 18 9.96 -5.24 -2.32
N SER A 19 10.52 -4.11 -1.90
CA SER A 19 9.98 -3.26 -0.84
C SER A 19 9.82 -1.81 -1.31
N LEU A 20 8.93 -1.09 -0.63
CA LEU A 20 8.66 0.33 -0.83
C LEU A 20 8.98 1.09 0.45
N PRO A 21 9.75 2.19 0.38
CA PRO A 21 9.90 3.08 1.52
C PRO A 21 8.61 3.90 1.68
N LEU A 22 7.94 3.72 2.82
CA LEU A 22 6.72 4.41 3.19
C LEU A 22 7.02 5.43 4.27
N GLU A 23 6.42 6.60 4.15
CA GLU A 23 6.33 7.62 5.19
C GLU A 23 4.88 7.76 5.60
N ILE A 24 4.53 7.33 6.82
CA ILE A 24 3.15 7.36 7.30
C ILE A 24 3.04 8.43 8.38
N ARG A 25 2.13 9.37 8.20
CA ARG A 25 1.83 10.44 9.17
C ARG A 25 0.42 10.28 9.70
N LEU A 26 0.19 10.70 10.94
CA LEU A 26 -1.16 10.76 11.49
C LEU A 26 -1.89 11.99 10.91
N SER A 27 -3.19 11.85 10.64
CA SER A 27 -4.04 12.98 10.28
C SER A 27 -3.94 14.10 11.33
N PRO A 28 -3.72 15.37 10.92
CA PRO A 28 -3.64 16.51 11.85
C PRO A 28 -4.90 16.66 12.72
N SER A 29 -6.07 16.29 12.19
CA SER A 29 -7.36 16.34 12.91
C SER A 29 -7.41 15.38 14.10
N GLU A 30 -6.57 14.34 14.11
CA GLU A 30 -6.57 13.28 15.11
C GLU A 30 -5.33 13.31 16.01
N CYS A 31 -4.42 14.24 15.75
CA CYS A 31 -3.22 14.45 16.55
C CYS A 31 -3.50 15.45 17.68
N ARG A 32 -3.11 15.10 18.92
CA ARG A 32 -3.21 16.00 20.09
C ARG A 32 -2.38 17.26 19.94
N SER A 33 -1.28 17.18 19.18
CA SER A 33 -0.37 18.29 18.93
C SER A 33 -0.45 18.62 17.45
N PHE A 34 -0.95 19.82 17.12
CA PHE A 34 -1.35 20.27 15.79
C PHE A 34 -0.29 20.17 14.65
N ASP A 35 0.92 19.67 14.90
CA ASP A 35 1.93 19.38 13.87
C ASP A 35 3.16 18.61 14.42
N ARG A 36 2.99 17.68 15.38
CA ARG A 36 4.14 17.02 16.06
C ARG A 36 4.11 15.50 16.11
N SER A 37 3.29 14.83 15.30
CA SER A 37 3.44 13.38 15.18
C SER A 37 4.69 13.08 14.37
N ASP A 38 5.66 12.40 14.96
CA ASP A 38 6.83 11.94 14.22
C ASP A 38 6.38 11.01 13.08
N PRO A 39 6.92 11.17 11.86
CA PRO A 39 6.57 10.31 10.73
C PRO A 39 7.05 8.88 10.99
N TYR A 40 6.20 7.91 10.67
CA TYR A 40 6.55 6.51 10.74
C TYR A 40 7.18 6.06 9.42
N LEU A 41 8.50 5.91 9.41
CA LEU A 41 9.27 5.49 8.24
C LEU A 41 9.51 3.98 8.26
N ILE A 42 9.11 3.27 7.19
CA ILE A 42 9.28 1.82 7.10
C ILE A 42 9.49 1.36 5.65
N HIS A 43 10.33 0.35 5.44
CA HIS A 43 10.34 -0.44 4.21
C HIS A 43 9.27 -1.52 4.28
N TYR A 44 8.25 -1.42 3.43
CA TYR A 44 7.12 -2.36 3.42
C TYR A 44 7.10 -3.20 2.14
N PRO A 45 6.87 -4.52 2.19
CA PRO A 45 6.89 -5.37 1.00
C PRO A 45 5.76 -5.03 0.02
N ARG A 46 6.07 -5.02 -1.29
CA ARG A 46 5.11 -4.69 -2.36
C ARG A 46 3.91 -5.65 -2.43
N ILE A 47 4.12 -6.91 -2.08
CA ILE A 47 3.11 -7.96 -2.16
C ILE A 47 2.26 -8.10 -0.89
N SER A 48 2.52 -7.26 0.12
CA SER A 48 1.76 -7.26 1.37
C SER A 48 0.55 -6.32 1.30
N TYR A 49 -0.31 -6.39 2.30
CA TYR A 49 -1.54 -5.60 2.41
C TYR A 49 -1.48 -4.67 3.63
N PHE A 50 -2.01 -3.45 3.49
CA PHE A 50 -1.98 -2.43 4.54
C PHE A 50 -2.54 -2.83 5.91
N PRO A 51 -3.62 -3.64 6.04
CA PRO A 51 -4.18 -3.87 7.36
C PRO A 51 -3.25 -4.63 8.32
N PHE A 52 -2.27 -5.38 7.81
CA PHE A 52 -1.22 -5.97 8.66
C PHE A 52 -0.31 -4.91 9.32
N LEU A 53 -0.22 -3.72 8.71
CA LEU A 53 0.58 -2.62 9.21
C LEU A 53 -0.19 -1.79 10.26
N LEU A 54 -1.54 -1.79 10.22
CA LEU A 54 -2.39 -0.95 11.08
C LEU A 54 -2.17 -1.19 12.58
N GLU A 55 -2.05 -2.43 13.02
CA GLU A 55 -1.77 -2.76 14.43
C GLU A 55 -0.46 -2.12 14.91
N ARG A 56 0.59 -2.20 14.07
CA ARG A 56 1.90 -1.62 14.36
C ARG A 56 1.87 -0.09 14.34
N LEU A 57 1.13 0.49 13.40
CA LEU A 57 0.95 1.94 13.32
C LEU A 57 0.17 2.46 14.51
N LYS A 58 -0.93 1.80 14.88
CA LYS A 58 -1.72 2.15 16.06
C LYS A 58 -0.84 2.17 17.29
N ALA A 59 -0.07 1.10 17.53
CA ALA A 59 0.85 1.00 18.68
C ALA A 59 1.86 2.16 18.72
N PHE A 60 2.38 2.60 17.56
CA PHE A 60 3.29 3.74 17.47
C PHE A 60 2.60 5.09 17.70
N PHE A 61 1.39 5.28 17.18
CA PHE A 61 0.67 6.55 17.23
C PHE A 61 -0.22 6.73 18.49
N VAL A 62 -0.43 5.70 19.32
CA VAL A 62 -1.15 5.80 20.61
C VAL A 62 -0.81 7.06 21.42
N PRO A 63 0.47 7.42 21.69
CA PRO A 63 0.78 8.60 22.49
C PRO A 63 0.38 9.93 21.82
N PHE A 64 0.26 9.95 20.50
CA PHE A 64 -0.05 11.15 19.71
C PHE A 64 -1.55 11.33 19.43
N LEU A 65 -2.33 10.26 19.55
CA LEU A 65 -3.77 10.24 19.24
C LEU A 65 -4.61 10.99 20.27
N ILE A 66 -5.59 11.76 19.81
CA ILE A 66 -6.60 12.39 20.68
C ILE A 66 -7.40 11.32 21.42
N GLN A 67 -7.88 10.31 20.69
CA GLN A 67 -8.64 9.17 21.20
C GLN A 67 -7.80 7.88 21.12
N PRO A 68 -7.18 7.44 22.23
CA PRO A 68 -6.35 6.25 22.23
C PRO A 68 -7.16 4.96 22.10
N ASP A 69 -8.42 4.95 22.55
CA ASP A 69 -9.27 3.74 22.65
C ASP A 69 -9.80 3.22 21.31
N VAL A 70 -9.60 3.94 20.21
CA VAL A 70 -10.05 3.51 18.87
C VAL A 70 -9.31 2.22 18.47
N PRO A 71 -10.00 1.17 18.02
CA PRO A 71 -9.32 -0.07 17.64
C PRO A 71 -8.50 0.10 16.35
N ALA A 72 -7.46 -0.72 16.19
CA ALA A 72 -6.57 -0.62 15.03
C ALA A 72 -7.25 -0.96 13.69
N HIS A 73 -8.29 -1.80 13.71
CA HIS A 73 -9.03 -2.20 12.50
C HIS A 73 -9.93 -1.07 11.94
N ASP A 74 -10.23 -0.03 12.71
CA ASP A 74 -10.90 1.17 12.20
C ASP A 74 -9.92 2.14 11.51
N GLY A 75 -8.62 1.81 11.52
CA GLY A 75 -7.61 2.59 10.82
C GLY A 75 -7.68 2.42 9.30
N TRP A 76 -7.61 3.54 8.57
CA TRP A 76 -7.49 3.55 7.12
C TRP A 76 -6.41 4.54 6.66
N LEU A 77 -5.91 4.34 5.44
CA LEU A 77 -4.85 5.16 4.88
C LEU A 77 -5.38 5.96 3.69
N SER A 78 -4.93 7.20 3.58
CA SER A 78 -5.19 8.07 2.44
C SER A 78 -3.88 8.51 1.79
N PHE A 79 -3.95 8.74 0.48
CA PHE A 79 -2.88 9.36 -0.30
C PHE A 79 -3.46 10.60 -0.97
N GLU A 80 -2.89 11.78 -0.70
CA GLU A 80 -3.38 13.07 -1.24
C GLU A 80 -4.90 13.29 -1.06
N GLY A 81 -5.48 12.79 0.04
CA GLY A 81 -6.91 12.88 0.33
C GLY A 81 -7.77 11.81 -0.33
N VAL A 82 -7.19 10.88 -1.11
CA VAL A 82 -7.89 9.73 -1.69
C VAL A 82 -7.75 8.52 -0.76
N PRO A 83 -8.87 7.91 -0.31
CA PRO A 83 -8.83 6.68 0.48
C PRO A 83 -8.22 5.49 -0.29
N LEU A 84 -7.25 4.82 0.32
CA LEU A 84 -6.58 3.67 -0.28
C LEU A 84 -7.32 2.36 -0.01
N LYS A 85 -7.65 1.65 -1.08
CA LYS A 85 -8.32 0.34 -1.06
C LYS A 85 -7.40 -0.75 -0.52
N TRP A 86 -7.60 -1.13 0.74
CA TRP A 86 -6.75 -2.11 1.43
C TRP A 86 -6.74 -3.53 0.83
N HIS A 87 -7.74 -3.88 0.02
CA HIS A 87 -7.84 -5.20 -0.62
C HIS A 87 -6.88 -5.38 -1.80
N TYR A 88 -6.19 -4.32 -2.21
CA TYR A 88 -5.12 -4.40 -3.20
C TYR A 88 -3.74 -4.48 -2.53
N PRO A 89 -2.77 -5.21 -3.13
CA PRO A 89 -1.39 -5.20 -2.66
C PRO A 89 -0.81 -3.78 -2.67
N VAL A 90 0.03 -3.49 -1.68
CA VAL A 90 0.63 -2.15 -1.50
C VAL A 90 1.42 -1.71 -2.73
N GLY A 91 2.12 -2.62 -3.40
CA GLY A 91 2.85 -2.33 -4.63
C GLY A 91 1.94 -1.89 -5.78
N LEU A 92 0.76 -2.51 -5.92
CA LEU A 92 -0.21 -2.12 -6.94
C LEU A 92 -0.79 -0.73 -6.65
N LEU A 93 -1.11 -0.46 -5.38
CA LEU A 93 -1.58 0.86 -4.98
C LEU A 93 -0.51 1.92 -5.25
N TYR A 94 0.74 1.65 -4.90
CA TYR A 94 1.85 2.54 -5.22
C TYR A 94 1.98 2.80 -6.72
N ASP A 95 1.96 1.75 -7.56
CA ASP A 95 2.11 1.89 -9.00
C ASP A 95 0.92 2.66 -9.63
N LEU A 96 -0.30 2.51 -9.09
CA LEU A 96 -1.50 3.22 -9.54
C LEU A 96 -1.47 4.71 -9.18
N PHE A 97 -1.10 5.05 -7.94
CA PHE A 97 -1.17 6.41 -7.41
C PHE A 97 0.10 7.23 -7.66
N SER A 98 1.26 6.60 -7.76
CA SER A 98 2.54 7.29 -7.96
C SER A 98 2.85 7.57 -9.44
N GLY A 99 1.96 7.16 -10.36
CA GLY A 99 2.12 7.33 -11.81
C GLY A 99 3.43 6.78 -12.36
N ALA A 100 4.05 5.81 -11.67
CA ALA A 100 5.47 5.52 -11.82
C ALA A 100 5.77 4.84 -13.17
N ASP A 101 6.29 5.64 -14.10
CA ASP A 101 7.18 5.18 -15.15
C ASP A 101 8.32 4.35 -14.48
N PRO A 102 8.45 3.04 -14.80
CA PRO A 102 9.39 2.14 -14.13
C PRO A 102 10.88 2.45 -14.40
N THR A 103 11.19 3.52 -15.13
CA THR A 103 12.55 3.85 -15.59
C THR A 103 13.24 5.00 -14.86
N ASN A 104 12.87 5.35 -13.61
CA ASN A 104 13.67 6.30 -12.82
C ASN A 104 14.93 5.63 -12.23
N ASN A 105 15.76 5.08 -13.11
CA ASN A 105 17.14 4.73 -12.87
C ASN A 105 17.99 6.01 -13.00
N LYS A 106 17.66 7.07 -12.26
CA LYS A 106 18.52 8.26 -12.15
C LYS A 106 19.64 7.97 -11.16
N GLY A 107 20.53 7.08 -11.58
CA GLY A 107 21.92 7.13 -11.19
C GLY A 107 22.58 8.28 -11.94
N GLY A 108 22.81 9.40 -11.24
CA GLY A 108 23.86 10.36 -11.59
C GLY A 108 23.50 11.49 -12.56
N CYS A 109 24.01 12.67 -12.17
CA CYS A 109 24.35 13.89 -12.92
C CYS A 109 23.29 14.68 -13.71
N ASP A 110 23.08 15.89 -13.19
CA ASP A 110 23.16 17.20 -13.87
C ASP A 110 21.90 18.07 -13.80
N ALA A 111 22.15 19.33 -13.47
CA ALA A 111 21.18 20.40 -13.31
C ALA A 111 20.70 20.89 -14.68
N GLY A 112 19.41 21.15 -14.82
CA GLY A 112 18.84 21.76 -16.02
C GLY A 112 17.40 22.17 -15.81
N GLN A 113 17.19 23.48 -15.75
CA GLN A 113 15.94 24.18 -15.50
C GLN A 113 15.01 24.14 -16.72
N GLY A 114 13.72 23.84 -16.51
CA GLY A 114 12.68 23.89 -17.54
C GLY A 114 11.30 23.99 -16.92
N ASP A 115 10.71 25.18 -16.99
CA ASP A 115 9.35 25.54 -16.62
C ASP A 115 8.33 24.90 -17.61
N GLY A 116 7.32 24.20 -17.08
CA GLY A 116 6.18 23.71 -17.87
C GLY A 116 5.56 22.37 -17.43
N GLY A 117 4.68 22.40 -16.42
CA GLY A 117 3.72 21.31 -16.14
C GLY A 117 4.35 20.02 -15.58
N ASP A 118 5.08 20.14 -14.47
CA ASP A 118 5.87 19.07 -13.85
C ASP A 118 5.01 18.00 -13.14
N GLY A 119 4.58 16.98 -13.90
CA GLY A 119 4.23 15.66 -13.36
C GLY A 119 5.49 14.87 -12.98
N ALA A 120 6.37 15.45 -12.18
CA ALA A 120 7.53 14.73 -11.64
C ALA A 120 7.02 13.63 -10.70
N PRO A 121 7.52 12.38 -10.81
CA PRO A 121 7.15 11.34 -9.86
C PRO A 121 7.54 11.82 -8.47
N GLU A 122 6.56 11.92 -7.55
CA GLU A 122 6.84 12.35 -6.18
C GLU A 122 8.01 11.53 -5.63
N PRO A 123 9.06 12.20 -5.11
CA PRO A 123 10.24 11.51 -4.66
C PRO A 123 9.88 10.63 -3.46
N LEU A 124 10.30 9.36 -3.52
CA LEU A 124 10.31 8.46 -2.37
C LEU A 124 10.86 9.20 -1.14
N PRO A 125 10.31 8.95 0.07
CA PRO A 125 9.35 7.89 0.42
C PRO A 125 7.89 8.20 0.03
N TRP A 126 7.09 7.15 -0.20
CA TRP A 126 5.65 7.30 -0.49
C TRP A 126 4.92 7.80 0.76
N LYS A 127 4.37 9.01 0.69
CA LYS A 127 3.77 9.71 1.83
C LYS A 127 2.30 9.37 1.99
N LEU A 128 1.95 8.72 3.09
CA LEU A 128 0.60 8.29 3.41
C LEU A 128 0.11 8.98 4.68
N VAL A 129 -1.20 9.23 4.74
CA VAL A 129 -1.85 9.75 5.93
C VAL A 129 -2.71 8.65 6.54
N LEU A 130 -2.52 8.41 7.83
CA LEU A 130 -3.28 7.47 8.63
C LEU A 130 -4.44 8.21 9.30
N HIS A 131 -5.63 7.62 9.16
CA HIS A 131 -6.86 8.08 9.75
C HIS A 131 -7.46 6.98 10.64
N PHE A 132 -8.08 7.32 11.76
CA PHE A 132 -8.85 6.40 12.61
C PHE A 132 -10.33 6.80 12.73
N ALA A 133 -10.67 8.04 12.40
CA ALA A 133 -12.02 8.56 12.29
C ALA A 133 -12.46 8.66 10.82
N ASP A 134 -13.73 9.01 10.61
CA ASP A 134 -14.31 9.31 9.30
C ASP A 134 -14.09 8.19 8.27
N TRP A 135 -14.45 6.96 8.63
CA TRP A 135 -14.32 5.80 7.74
C TRP A 135 -15.13 6.00 6.45
N PRO A 136 -14.52 5.92 5.26
CA PRO A 136 -15.23 6.10 4.00
C PRO A 136 -15.96 4.81 3.60
N ASP A 137 -17.15 4.60 4.17
CA ASP A 137 -17.97 3.39 3.96
C ASP A 137 -18.35 3.16 2.48
N GLU A 138 -18.43 4.22 1.68
CA GLU A 138 -18.75 4.13 0.25
C GLU A 138 -17.61 3.58 -0.61
N GLN A 139 -16.36 3.72 -0.14
CA GLN A 139 -15.16 3.40 -0.92
C GLN A 139 -14.34 2.26 -0.32
N LEU A 140 -14.47 2.02 0.99
CA LEU A 140 -13.69 1.03 1.72
C LEU A 140 -14.58 0.03 2.47
N VAL A 141 -14.33 -1.24 2.22
CA VAL A 141 -14.92 -2.36 2.97
C VAL A 141 -14.39 -2.35 4.40
N ARG A 142 -15.23 -2.47 5.43
CA ARG A 142 -14.76 -2.44 6.81
C ARG A 142 -13.89 -3.65 7.14
N LEU A 143 -12.83 -3.41 7.89
CA LEU A 143 -11.99 -4.47 8.43
C LEU A 143 -12.64 -5.06 9.67
N ASP A 144 -12.38 -6.34 9.90
CA ASP A 144 -12.85 -7.08 11.05
C ASP A 144 -11.71 -7.26 12.05
N LYS A 145 -12.03 -7.28 13.34
CA LYS A 145 -11.06 -7.44 14.44
C LYS A 145 -10.27 -8.74 14.30
N GLU A 146 -10.90 -9.79 13.80
CA GLU A 146 -10.25 -11.09 13.62
C GLU A 146 -9.52 -11.25 12.28
N GLY A 147 -9.51 -10.22 11.42
CA GLY A 147 -8.83 -10.26 10.13
C GLY A 147 -9.46 -11.20 9.10
N ARG A 148 -10.64 -11.77 9.39
CA ARG A 148 -11.34 -12.73 8.51
C ARG A 148 -11.64 -12.12 7.14
N VAL A 149 -12.11 -10.88 7.11
CA VAL A 149 -12.45 -10.17 5.87
C VAL A 149 -11.24 -10.04 4.94
N MET A 150 -10.04 -9.81 5.50
CA MET A 150 -8.82 -9.77 4.70
C MET A 150 -8.42 -11.17 4.21
N HIS A 151 -8.50 -12.18 5.08
CA HIS A 151 -8.23 -13.56 4.70
C HIS A 151 -9.15 -14.01 3.56
N ASP A 152 -10.44 -13.73 3.67
CA ASP A 152 -11.44 -14.08 2.66
C ASP A 152 -11.19 -13.34 1.34
N ALA A 153 -10.85 -12.05 1.38
CA ALA A 153 -10.48 -11.30 0.18
C ALA A 153 -9.25 -11.92 -0.53
N PHE A 154 -8.22 -12.29 0.24
CA PHE A 154 -7.06 -12.98 -0.33
C PHE A 154 -7.43 -14.35 -0.90
N ILE A 155 -8.15 -15.18 -0.14
CA ILE A 155 -8.54 -16.52 -0.59
C ILE A 155 -9.45 -16.46 -1.81
N ASN A 156 -10.37 -15.49 -1.87
CA ASN A 156 -11.26 -15.31 -3.02
C ASN A 156 -10.48 -14.91 -4.27
N SER A 157 -9.52 -13.98 -4.18
CA SER A 157 -8.66 -13.65 -5.32
C SER A 157 -7.84 -14.86 -5.81
N VAL A 158 -7.33 -15.69 -4.90
CA VAL A 158 -6.63 -16.93 -5.26
C VAL A 158 -7.56 -17.96 -5.91
N LYS A 159 -8.80 -18.08 -5.42
CA LYS A 159 -9.82 -18.95 -6.01
C LYS A 159 -10.14 -18.51 -7.44
N GLU A 160 -10.38 -17.23 -7.67
CA GLU A 160 -10.69 -16.66 -8.99
C GLU A 160 -9.60 -16.93 -10.01
N VAL A 161 -8.33 -16.74 -9.64
CA VAL A 161 -7.18 -16.99 -10.54
C VAL A 161 -7.01 -18.49 -10.84
N ARG A 162 -7.43 -19.37 -9.92
CA ARG A 162 -7.31 -20.82 -10.08
C ARG A 162 -8.45 -21.44 -10.89
N LEU A 163 -9.60 -20.78 -11.00
CA LEU A 163 -10.73 -21.33 -11.74
C LEU A 163 -10.33 -21.53 -13.22
N PRO A 164 -10.45 -22.75 -13.77
CA PRO A 164 -10.20 -22.96 -15.18
C PRO A 164 -11.23 -22.18 -15.99
N PRO A 165 -10.86 -21.62 -17.16
CA PRO A 165 -11.83 -21.00 -18.06
C PRO A 165 -12.88 -22.03 -18.49
N GLN A 166 -14.09 -21.94 -17.95
CA GLN A 166 -15.19 -22.87 -18.22
C GLN A 166 -15.74 -22.80 -19.66
N TRP A 167 -15.24 -21.92 -20.52
CA TRP A 167 -15.75 -21.77 -21.89
C TRP A 167 -15.03 -22.63 -22.95
N SER A 168 -14.04 -23.44 -22.59
CA SER A 168 -13.24 -24.17 -23.59
C SER A 168 -13.69 -25.62 -23.90
N LEU A 169 -14.85 -26.09 -23.41
CA LEU A 169 -15.26 -27.51 -23.58
C LEU A 169 -16.70 -27.76 -24.06
N GLU A 170 -17.45 -26.75 -24.53
CA GLU A 170 -18.75 -26.98 -25.21
C GLU A 170 -18.75 -26.47 -26.66
N ALA A 171 -17.74 -26.85 -27.43
CA ALA A 171 -17.72 -26.65 -28.88
C ALA A 171 -17.08 -27.86 -29.59
N VAL A 172 -17.78 -29.00 -29.55
CA VAL A 172 -17.71 -30.08 -30.55
C VAL A 172 -19.11 -30.64 -30.76
#